data_AF-A0A1X7L4F5-F1
#
_entry.id   AF-A0A1X7L4F5-F1
#
_cell.length_a   1.000
_cell.length_b   1.000
_cell.length_c   1.000
_cell.angle_alpha   90.00
_cell.angle_beta   90.00
_cell.angle_gamma   90.00
#
_symmetry.space_group_name_H-M   'P 1'
#
loop_
_entity.id
_entity.type
_entity.pdbx_description
1 polymer ?
#
loop_
_entity_poly.entity_id
_entity_poly.type
_entity_poly.pdbx_seq_one_letter_code
_entity_poly.pdbx_strand_id
1 'polypeptide(L)'
;MILKLIKTDVEYQEALNRLEEIFDAKIGTPESDEADILGLLIDEYEKKHYPIDAPDPIEAIKIRMEEMDLKQKDLVGVIGGKSRVSEILNRKKKLTVDMVRSLALRLNLSAQILINDYKLIK
;
A
#
# COMPACT_ATOMS: atom_id res chain seq x y z
N MET A 1 32.04 13.06 2.99
CA MET A 1 30.65 13.45 2.65
C MET A 1 30.10 14.29 3.80
N ILE A 2 29.39 15.39 3.54
CA ILE A 2 28.72 16.15 4.61
C ILE A 2 27.36 15.50 4.83
N LEU A 3 27.18 14.85 5.97
CA LEU A 3 25.92 14.23 6.38
C LEU A 3 24.88 15.32 6.63
N LYS A 4 23.91 15.44 5.72
CA LYS A 4 22.79 16.39 5.82
C LYS A 4 21.47 15.65 5.59
N LEU A 5 20.42 16.14 6.26
CA LEU A 5 19.06 15.68 5.99
C LEU A 5 18.65 16.04 4.56
N ILE A 6 17.94 15.13 3.90
CA ILE A 6 17.29 15.37 2.61
C ILE A 6 16.08 16.27 2.85
N LYS A 7 16.00 17.40 2.13
CA LYS A 7 14.92 18.39 2.29
C LYS A 7 14.20 18.73 1.00
N THR A 8 14.73 18.29 -0.13
CA THR A 8 14.22 18.62 -1.46
C THR A 8 14.22 17.38 -2.35
N ASP A 9 13.35 17.37 -3.36
CA ASP A 9 13.28 16.27 -4.32
C ASP A 9 14.59 16.08 -5.10
N VAL A 10 15.35 17.15 -5.32
CA VAL A 10 16.66 17.07 -5.99
C VAL A 10 17.66 16.29 -5.11
N GLU A 11 17.76 16.65 -3.83
CA GLU A 11 18.63 15.93 -2.89
C GLU A 11 18.18 14.48 -2.69
N TYR A 12 16.88 14.22 -2.78
CA TYR A 12 16.31 12.88 -2.71
C TYR A 12 16.74 12.02 -3.91
N GLN A 13 16.65 12.56 -5.13
CA GLN A 13 17.11 11.87 -6.33
C GLN A 13 18.63 11.67 -6.35
N GLU A 14 19.41 12.65 -5.87
CA GLU A 14 20.86 12.49 -5.70
C GLU A 14 21.20 11.36 -4.73
N ALA A 15 20.48 11.27 -3.60
CA ALA A 15 20.66 10.21 -2.62
C ALA A 15 20.30 8.83 -3.18
N LEU A 16 19.21 8.72 -3.94
CA LEU A 16 18.81 7.47 -4.60
C LEU A 16 19.87 7.00 -5.61
N ASN A 17 20.32 7.88 -6.50
CA ASN A 17 21.35 7.56 -7.49
C ASN A 17 22.64 7.12 -6.80
N ARG A 18 23.03 7.82 -5.72
CA ARG A 18 24.23 7.45 -4.96
C ARG A 18 24.07 6.10 -4.27
N LEU A 19 22.91 5.84 -3.66
CA LEU A 19 22.63 4.56 -3.03
C LEU A 19 22.70 3.42 -4.06
N GLU A 20 22.17 3.61 -5.27
CA GLU A 20 22.24 2.62 -6.35
C GLU A 20 23.70 2.29 -6.73
N GLU A 21 24.59 3.29 -6.81
CA GLU A 21 26.01 3.07 -7.10
C GLU A 21 26.73 2.21 -6.04
N ILE A 22 26.33 2.32 -4.77
CA ILE A 22 27.01 1.68 -3.64
C ILE A 22 26.18 0.58 -2.96
N PHE A 23 25.05 0.20 -3.55
CA PHE A 23 24.09 -0.74 -2.95
C PHE A 23 24.72 -2.11 -2.68
N ASP A 24 25.56 -2.58 -3.61
CA ASP A 24 26.27 -3.86 -3.51
C ASP A 24 27.63 -3.74 -2.82
N ALA A 25 27.88 -2.64 -2.09
CA ALA A 25 29.12 -2.46 -1.33
C ALA A 25 29.33 -3.62 -0.35
N LYS A 26 30.57 -4.06 -0.24
CA LYS A 26 30.91 -5.17 0.65
C LYS A 26 30.76 -4.73 2.11
N ILE A 27 30.11 -5.57 2.91
CA ILE A 27 29.93 -5.33 4.35
C ILE A 27 31.27 -5.01 5.02
N GLY A 28 31.27 -3.92 5.81
CA GLY A 28 32.44 -3.43 6.54
C GLY A 28 33.36 -2.50 5.73
N THR A 29 32.98 -2.14 4.50
CA THR A 29 33.63 -1.02 3.78
C THR A 29 32.94 0.31 4.12
N PRO A 30 33.65 1.45 3.97
CA PRO A 30 33.04 2.76 4.15
C PRO A 30 31.81 3.00 3.27
N GLU A 31 31.77 2.40 2.08
CA GLU A 31 30.63 2.47 1.16
C GLU A 31 29.42 1.71 1.69
N SER A 32 29.61 0.60 2.42
CA SER A 32 28.52 -0.11 3.10
C SER A 32 27.92 0.75 4.21
N ASP A 33 28.77 1.41 5.02
CA ASP A 33 28.30 2.33 6.06
C ASP A 33 27.56 3.54 5.45
N GLU A 34 28.04 4.03 4.30
CA GLU A 34 27.40 5.10 3.54
C GLU A 34 26.02 4.66 2.99
N ALA A 35 25.91 3.44 2.46
CA ALA A 35 24.65 2.87 1.96
C ALA A 35 23.60 2.77 3.07
N ASP A 36 23.98 2.28 4.25
CA ASP A 36 23.10 2.18 5.42
C ASP A 36 22.56 3.56 5.84
N ILE A 37 23.45 4.57 5.87
CA ILE A 37 23.06 5.93 6.24
C ILE A 37 22.15 6.55 5.18
N LEU A 38 22.46 6.40 3.89
CA LEU A 38 21.61 6.89 2.80
C LEU A 38 20.23 6.26 2.86
N GLY A 39 20.14 4.94 3.09
CA GLY A 39 18.88 4.24 3.28
C GLY A 39 18.02 4.86 4.39
N LEU A 40 18.62 5.17 5.54
CA LEU A 40 17.90 5.85 6.64
C LEU A 40 17.44 7.27 6.27
N LEU A 41 18.26 8.03 5.56
CA LEU A 41 17.91 9.41 5.16
C LEU A 41 16.79 9.43 4.10
N ILE A 42 16.84 8.50 3.16
CA ILE A 42 15.81 8.29 2.12
C ILE A 42 14.49 7.90 2.79
N ASP A 43 14.49 6.90 3.67
CA ASP A 43 13.29 6.43 4.39
C ASP A 43 12.63 7.56 5.21
N GLU A 44 13.42 8.38 5.92
CA GLU A 44 12.90 9.53 6.67
C GLU A 44 12.33 10.65 5.78
N TYR A 45 12.84 10.80 4.55
CA TYR A 45 12.27 11.71 3.56
C TYR A 45 10.96 11.15 2.99
N GLU A 46 10.95 9.87 2.59
CA GLU A 46 9.79 9.18 2.03
C GLU A 46 8.63 9.14 3.01
N LYS A 47 8.85 8.81 4.29
CA LYS A 47 7.79 8.84 5.32
C LYS A 47 7.05 10.18 5.40
N LYS A 48 7.73 11.30 5.12
CA LYS A 48 7.16 12.65 5.19
C LYS A 48 6.49 13.08 3.89
N HIS A 49 7.02 12.66 2.74
CA HIS A 49 6.60 13.16 1.41
C HIS A 49 5.81 12.15 0.59
N TYR A 50 6.07 10.86 0.80
CA TYR A 50 5.45 9.72 0.14
C TYR A 50 4.95 8.70 1.17
N PRO A 51 4.00 9.09 2.06
CA PRO A 51 3.46 8.15 3.03
C PRO A 51 2.85 6.94 2.28
N ILE A 52 3.20 5.73 2.73
CA ILE A 52 2.56 4.52 2.24
C ILE A 52 1.13 4.54 2.77
N ASP A 53 0.21 5.01 1.93
CA ASP A 53 -1.21 4.97 2.25
C ASP A 53 -1.64 3.53 2.49
N ALA A 54 -2.53 3.36 3.47
CA ALA A 54 -3.09 2.04 3.72
C ALA A 54 -3.77 1.52 2.45
N PRO A 55 -3.63 0.21 2.14
CA PRO A 55 -4.17 -0.34 0.90
C PRO A 55 -5.66 -0.05 0.78
N ASP A 56 -6.06 0.39 -0.40
CA ASP A 56 -7.45 0.69 -0.69
C ASP A 56 -8.30 -0.58 -0.50
N PRO A 57 -9.35 -0.56 0.35
CA PRO A 57 -10.17 -1.72 0.64
C PRO A 57 -10.76 -2.40 -0.59
N ILE A 58 -11.16 -1.61 -1.59
CA ILE A 58 -11.80 -2.13 -2.80
C ILE A 58 -10.78 -2.82 -3.70
N GLU A 59 -9.57 -2.25 -3.83
CA GLU A 59 -8.50 -2.93 -4.57
C GLU A 59 -8.05 -4.20 -3.84
N ALA A 60 -7.91 -4.17 -2.51
CA ALA A 60 -7.58 -5.37 -1.72
C ALA A 60 -8.61 -6.50 -1.92
N ILE A 61 -9.91 -6.16 -1.96
CA ILE A 61 -10.96 -7.14 -2.27
C ILE A 61 -10.78 -7.72 -3.68
N LYS A 62 -10.56 -6.88 -4.69
CA LYS A 62 -10.42 -7.33 -6.09
C LYS A 62 -9.20 -8.23 -6.28
N ILE A 63 -8.06 -7.85 -5.70
CA ILE A 63 -6.83 -8.65 -5.76
C ILE A 63 -7.09 -10.02 -5.14
N ARG A 64 -7.69 -10.09 -3.95
CA ARG A 64 -8.03 -11.39 -3.35
C ARG A 64 -9.05 -12.18 -4.14
N MET A 65 -10.02 -11.52 -4.78
CA MET A 65 -10.92 -12.20 -5.68
C MET A 65 -10.18 -12.84 -6.85
N GLU A 66 -9.21 -12.13 -7.45
CA GLU A 66 -8.38 -12.66 -8.54
C GLU A 66 -7.52 -13.84 -8.08
N GLU A 67 -6.81 -13.71 -6.95
CA GLU A 67 -5.98 -14.78 -6.37
C GLU A 67 -6.79 -16.06 -6.05
N MET A 68 -8.08 -15.90 -5.74
CA MET A 68 -8.99 -16.99 -5.40
C MET A 68 -9.89 -17.43 -6.57
N ASP A 69 -9.69 -16.91 -7.78
CA ASP A 69 -10.54 -17.12 -8.97
C ASP A 69 -12.05 -16.87 -8.72
N LEU A 70 -12.36 -15.84 -7.92
CA LEU A 70 -13.72 -15.45 -7.57
C LEU A 70 -14.26 -14.38 -8.52
N LYS A 71 -15.55 -14.48 -8.85
CA LYS A 71 -16.29 -13.50 -9.63
C LYS A 71 -17.22 -12.70 -8.71
N GLN A 72 -17.70 -11.55 -9.18
CA GLN A 72 -18.62 -10.72 -8.40
C GLN A 72 -19.90 -11.47 -7.95
N LYS A 73 -20.37 -12.43 -8.76
CA LYS A 73 -21.51 -13.29 -8.39
C LYS A 73 -21.26 -14.09 -7.11
N ASP A 74 -20.01 -14.41 -6.79
CA ASP A 74 -19.63 -15.23 -5.65
C ASP A 74 -19.60 -14.43 -4.33
N LEU A 75 -19.72 -13.10 -4.42
CA LEU A 75 -19.95 -12.21 -3.28
C LEU A 75 -21.44 -11.90 -3.04
N VAL A 76 -22.33 -12.38 -3.92
CA VAL A 76 -23.79 -12.27 -3.70
C VAL A 76 -24.16 -13.14 -2.51
N GLY A 77 -24.95 -12.58 -1.59
CA GLY A 77 -25.27 -13.20 -0.30
C GLY A 77 -24.23 -12.97 0.79
N VAL A 78 -22.97 -12.66 0.44
CA VAL A 78 -21.91 -12.32 1.40
C VAL A 78 -22.05 -10.88 1.88
N ILE A 79 -22.18 -9.95 0.94
CA ILE A 79 -22.35 -8.50 1.23
C ILE A 79 -23.69 -7.94 0.76
N GLY A 80 -24.51 -8.75 0.08
CA GLY A 80 -25.84 -8.36 -0.38
C GLY A 80 -26.23 -8.94 -1.72
N GLY A 81 -27.25 -8.35 -2.34
CA GLY A 81 -27.67 -8.71 -3.70
C GLY A 81 -26.71 -8.22 -4.78
N LYS A 82 -26.90 -8.70 -6.02
CA LYS A 82 -26.07 -8.38 -7.19
C LYS A 82 -25.82 -6.88 -7.39
N SER A 83 -26.86 -6.05 -7.25
CA SER A 83 -26.74 -4.59 -7.38
C SER A 83 -25.75 -4.02 -6.36
N ARG A 84 -25.89 -4.45 -5.09
CA ARG A 84 -25.06 -3.94 -3.99
C ARG A 84 -23.60 -4.34 -4.12
N VAL A 85 -23.33 -5.60 -4.51
CA VAL A 85 -21.97 -6.06 -4.78
C VAL A 85 -21.31 -5.17 -5.84
N SER A 86 -22.01 -4.92 -6.95
CA SER A 86 -21.51 -4.05 -8.02
C SER A 86 -21.29 -2.62 -7.54
N GLU A 87 -22.23 -2.04 -6.78
CA GLU A 87 -22.09 -0.69 -6.23
C GLU A 87 -20.87 -0.55 -5.31
N ILE A 88 -20.59 -1.55 -4.47
CA ILE A 88 -19.44 -1.56 -3.56
C ILE A 88 -18.12 -1.69 -4.36
N LEU A 89 -18.01 -2.68 -5.23
CA LEU A 89 -16.78 -2.92 -6.01
C LEU A 89 -16.45 -1.79 -6.99
N ASN A 90 -17.47 -1.02 -7.39
CA ASN A 90 -17.32 0.17 -8.23
C ASN A 90 -17.30 1.48 -7.42
N ARG A 91 -17.10 1.42 -6.09
CA ARG A 91 -16.96 2.60 -5.22
C ARG A 91 -18.14 3.57 -5.26
N LYS A 92 -19.34 3.10 -5.58
CA LYS A 92 -20.58 3.89 -5.51
C LYS A 92 -21.15 3.91 -4.10
N LYS A 93 -20.79 2.93 -3.27
CA LYS A 93 -21.16 2.85 -1.85
C LYS A 93 -19.97 2.46 -0.97
N LYS A 94 -20.04 2.89 0.29
CA LYS A 94 -19.10 2.50 1.34
C LYS A 94 -19.42 1.11 1.88
N LEU A 95 -18.40 0.39 2.30
CA LEU A 95 -18.53 -0.84 3.08
C LEU A 95 -19.17 -0.51 4.42
N THR A 96 -20.12 -1.35 4.86
CA THR A 96 -20.59 -1.33 6.25
C THR A 96 -19.72 -2.25 7.10
N VAL A 97 -19.75 -2.07 8.42
CA VAL A 97 -19.00 -2.92 9.36
C VAL A 97 -19.36 -4.40 9.19
N ASP A 98 -20.63 -4.72 8.94
CA ASP A 98 -21.05 -6.10 8.69
C ASP A 98 -20.47 -6.66 7.38
N MET A 99 -20.42 -5.84 6.31
CA MET A 99 -19.76 -6.25 5.07
C MET A 99 -18.27 -6.50 5.28
N VAL A 100 -17.59 -5.64 6.05
CA VAL A 100 -16.18 -5.83 6.40
C VAL A 100 -15.96 -7.17 7.08
N ARG A 101 -16.78 -7.52 8.08
CA ARG A 101 -16.68 -8.82 8.78
C ARG A 101 -16.91 -9.99 7.82
N SER A 102 -17.95 -9.93 6.98
CA SER A 102 -18.27 -10.97 6.01
C SER A 102 -17.16 -11.16 4.97
N LEU A 103 -16.59 -10.07 4.46
CA LEU A 103 -15.52 -10.11 3.47
C LEU A 103 -14.20 -10.58 4.08
N ALA A 104 -13.86 -10.12 5.28
CA ALA A 104 -12.67 -10.59 6.00
C ALA A 104 -12.66 -12.12 6.12
N LEU A 105 -13.81 -12.70 6.50
CA LEU A 105 -13.98 -14.15 6.56
C LEU A 105 -13.96 -14.81 5.18
N ARG A 106 -14.74 -14.29 4.22
CA ARG A 106 -14.91 -14.92 2.89
C ARG A 106 -13.63 -14.92 2.05
N LEU A 107 -12.85 -13.85 2.16
CA LEU A 107 -11.65 -13.58 1.37
C LEU A 107 -10.36 -13.85 2.15
N ASN A 108 -10.46 -14.29 3.42
CA ASN A 108 -9.31 -14.46 4.31
C ASN A 108 -8.41 -13.21 4.34
N LEU A 109 -9.03 -12.06 4.59
CA LEU A 109 -8.40 -10.74 4.67
C LEU A 109 -8.46 -10.22 6.11
N SER A 110 -7.40 -9.53 6.53
CA SER A 110 -7.46 -8.77 7.79
C SER A 110 -8.52 -7.68 7.68
N ALA A 111 -9.39 -7.59 8.69
CA ALA A 111 -10.40 -6.53 8.75
C ALA A 111 -9.77 -5.14 8.75
N GLN A 112 -8.54 -5.00 9.27
CA GLN A 112 -7.82 -3.72 9.30
C GLN A 112 -7.59 -3.15 7.88
N ILE A 113 -7.40 -4.02 6.88
CA ILE A 113 -7.25 -3.60 5.47
C ILE A 113 -8.57 -3.04 4.94
N LEU A 114 -9.71 -3.56 5.42
CA LEU A 114 -11.04 -3.24 4.91
C LEU A 114 -11.73 -2.06 5.61
N ILE A 115 -11.22 -1.64 6.78
CA ILE A 115 -11.78 -0.55 7.60
C ILE A 115 -11.36 0.83 7.08
N ASN A 116 -10.32 0.91 6.27
CA ASN A 116 -9.79 2.20 5.79
C ASN A 116 -10.82 2.95 4.95
N ASP A 117 -10.78 4.28 5.03
CA ASP A 117 -11.70 5.11 4.24
C ASP A 117 -11.21 5.22 2.79
N TYR A 118 -12.13 5.13 1.83
CA TYR A 118 -11.82 5.23 0.40
C TYR A 118 -12.80 6.13 -0.34
N LYS A 119 -12.32 6.94 -1.29
CA LYS A 119 -13.19 7.90 -2.00
C LYS A 119 -14.22 7.18 -2.87
N LEU A 120 -15.46 7.68 -2.84
CA LEU A 120 -16.51 7.21 -3.75
C LEU A 120 -16.34 7.86 -5.13
N ILE A 121 -16.67 7.12 -6.18
CA ILE A 121 -16.75 7.65 -7.54
C ILE A 121 -18.14 8.27 -7.70
N LYS A 122 -18.20 9.53 -8.11
CA LYS A 122 -19.44 10.23 -8.47
C LYS A 122 -20.04 9.68 -9.76
#